data_AF-A0A3L7WUS0-F1
#
_entry.id   AF-A0A3L7WUS0-F1
#
_cell.length_a   1.000
_cell.length_b   1.000
_cell.length_c   1.000
_cell.angle_alpha   90.00
_cell.angle_beta   90.00
_cell.angle_gamma   90.00
#
_symmetry.space_group_name_H-M   'P 1'
#
loop_
_entity.id
_entity.type
_entity.pdbx_description
1 polymer ?
#
loop_
_entity_poly.entity_id
_entity_poly.type
_entity_poly.pdbx_seq_one_letter_code
_entity_poly.pdbx_strand_id
1 'polypeptide(L)'
;KFALVRACSAKAIVGEDKKNVIDQSTLLIDANIMLWACELSRVTITGMELGAKDEIVDSNFARIIRNVRNAIAKGRERGVTARELKRTKVGKMPERDFIDVMKNLVESGDVHLIKIPTKGRDRDAYVYKDFIEEVKT
;
A
#
# COMPACT_ATOMS: atom_id res chain seq x y z
N LYS A 1 -24.92 -5.57 -9.95
CA LYS A 1 -23.66 -6.36 -9.97
C LYS A 1 -23.65 -7.57 -10.94
N PHE A 2 -24.52 -7.64 -11.98
CA PHE A 2 -24.51 -8.75 -12.97
C PHE A 2 -24.94 -8.36 -14.40
N ALA A 3 -24.98 -7.06 -14.73
CA ALA A 3 -25.48 -6.62 -16.04
C ALA A 3 -24.55 -7.02 -17.21
N LEU A 4 -23.23 -6.96 -17.01
CA LEU A 4 -22.25 -7.31 -18.04
C LEU A 4 -22.24 -8.81 -18.36
N VAL A 5 -22.30 -9.68 -17.34
CA VAL A 5 -22.27 -11.14 -17.54
C VAL A 5 -23.50 -11.64 -18.31
N ARG A 6 -24.68 -11.02 -18.11
CA ARG A 6 -25.89 -11.34 -18.88
C ARG A 6 -25.89 -10.78 -20.31
N ALA A 7 -25.12 -9.73 -20.59
CA ALA A 7 -24.95 -9.20 -21.94
C ALA A 7 -23.92 -10.00 -22.76
N CYS A 8 -22.95 -10.64 -22.09
CA CYS A 8 -21.90 -11.46 -22.72
C CYS A 8 -22.28 -12.93 -22.95
N SER A 9 -23.41 -13.42 -22.42
CA SER A 9 -23.79 -14.82 -22.60
C SER A 9 -24.45 -15.02 -23.96
N ALA A 10 -23.73 -15.59 -24.93
CA ALA A 10 -24.34 -16.14 -26.14
C ALA A 10 -25.47 -17.10 -25.73
N LYS A 11 -26.61 -17.04 -26.41
CA LYS A 11 -27.67 -18.02 -26.19
C LYS A 11 -27.18 -19.36 -26.73
N ALA A 12 -27.10 -20.37 -25.87
CA ALA A 12 -26.88 -21.72 -26.33
C ALA A 12 -28.13 -22.18 -27.09
N ILE A 13 -27.95 -22.59 -28.35
CA ILE A 13 -29.02 -23.20 -29.15
C ILE A 13 -28.70 -24.69 -29.25
N VAL A 14 -29.71 -25.54 -29.07
CA VAL A 14 -29.56 -26.99 -29.26
C VAL A 14 -29.58 -27.24 -30.77
N GLY A 15 -28.43 -27.62 -31.32
CA GLY A 15 -28.35 -28.04 -32.74
C GLY A 15 -29.10 -29.36 -32.96
N GLU A 16 -29.43 -29.66 -34.22
CA GLU A 16 -30.17 -30.89 -34.61
C GLU A 16 -29.51 -32.18 -34.10
N ASP A 17 -28.18 -32.16 -33.88
CA ASP A 17 -27.38 -33.26 -33.34
C ASP A 17 -27.25 -33.30 -31.81
N LYS A 18 -28.08 -32.56 -31.05
CA LYS A 18 -28.03 -32.45 -29.57
C LYS A 18 -26.69 -31.95 -29.00
N LYS A 19 -25.80 -31.40 -29.82
CA LYS A 19 -24.59 -30.70 -29.37
C LYS A 19 -24.95 -29.24 -29.10
N ASN A 20 -24.49 -28.71 -27.97
CA ASN A 20 -24.62 -27.28 -27.68
C ASN A 20 -23.76 -26.52 -28.69
N VAL A 21 -24.40 -25.81 -29.62
CA VAL A 21 -23.71 -24.94 -30.57
C VAL A 21 -23.86 -23.52 -30.06
N ILE A 22 -22.73 -22.82 -29.92
CA ILE A 22 -22.72 -21.41 -29.56
C ILE A 22 -23.03 -20.61 -30.83
N ASP A 23 -24.19 -19.96 -30.85
CA ASP A 23 -24.52 -19.04 -31.94
C ASP A 23 -23.82 -17.69 -31.70
N GLN A 24 -22.70 -17.50 -32.38
CA GLN A 24 -21.90 -16.27 -32.30
C GLN A 24 -22.65 -15.04 -32.85
N SER A 25 -23.68 -15.22 -33.69
CA SER A 25 -24.49 -14.10 -34.20
C SER A 25 -25.42 -13.51 -33.13
N THR A 26 -25.62 -14.21 -32.01
CA THR A 26 -26.39 -13.73 -30.84
C THR A 26 -25.54 -12.94 -29.84
N LEU A 27 -24.24 -12.83 -30.07
CA LEU A 27 -23.36 -11.98 -29.25
C LEU A 27 -23.71 -10.52 -29.53
N LEU A 28 -24.37 -9.88 -28.57
CA LEU A 28 -24.70 -8.45 -28.61
C LEU A 28 -23.49 -7.53 -28.34
N ILE A 29 -22.28 -8.11 -28.29
CA ILE A 29 -21.04 -7.45 -27.90
C ILE A 29 -20.03 -7.67 -29.01
N ASP A 30 -19.66 -6.60 -29.69
CA ASP A 30 -18.57 -6.59 -30.66
C ASP A 30 -17.22 -6.29 -29.98
N ALA A 31 -16.14 -6.39 -30.76
CA ALA A 31 -14.80 -6.10 -30.27
C ALA A 31 -14.65 -4.66 -29.73
N ASN A 32 -15.41 -3.70 -30.28
CA ASN A 32 -15.36 -2.31 -29.85
C ASN A 32 -15.96 -2.12 -28.45
N ILE A 33 -17.07 -2.81 -28.15
CA ILE A 33 -17.69 -2.78 -26.82
C ILE A 33 -16.78 -3.43 -25.77
N MET A 34 -16.10 -4.53 -26.12
CA MET A 34 -15.11 -5.13 -25.21
C MET A 34 -13.93 -4.19 -24.95
N LEU A 35 -13.38 -3.57 -26.00
CA LEU A 35 -12.29 -2.60 -25.86
C LEU A 35 -12.70 -1.39 -25.01
N TRP A 36 -13.90 -0.87 -25.23
CA TRP A 36 -14.47 0.20 -24.42
C TRP A 36 -14.61 -0.20 -22.94
N ALA A 37 -15.09 -1.41 -22.66
CA ALA A 37 -15.22 -1.90 -21.28
C ALA A 37 -13.86 -2.08 -20.58
N CYS A 38 -12.84 -2.56 -21.30
CA CYS A 38 -11.47 -2.64 -20.81
C CYS A 38 -10.92 -1.24 -20.49
N GLU A 39 -11.10 -0.29 -21.39
CA GLU A 39 -10.60 1.07 -21.22
C GLU A 39 -11.32 1.81 -20.07
N LEU A 40 -12.64 1.67 -19.97
CA LEU A 40 -13.42 2.19 -18.85
C LEU A 40 -12.94 1.61 -17.51
N SER A 41 -12.69 0.30 -17.48
CA SER A 41 -12.19 -0.38 -16.27
C SER A 41 -10.81 0.17 -15.88
N ARG A 42 -9.91 0.34 -16.86
CA ARG A 42 -8.58 0.91 -16.65
C ARG A 42 -8.67 2.32 -16.07
N VAL A 43 -9.44 3.21 -16.70
CA VAL A 43 -9.62 4.60 -16.25
C VAL A 43 -10.23 4.65 -14.85
N THR A 44 -11.21 3.79 -14.56
CA THR A 44 -11.85 3.72 -13.24
C THR A 44 -10.86 3.28 -12.17
N ILE A 45 -10.08 2.22 -12.43
CA ILE A 45 -9.05 1.73 -11.48
C ILE A 45 -8.00 2.81 -11.24
N THR A 46 -7.53 3.48 -12.30
CA THR A 46 -6.57 4.59 -12.15
C THR A 46 -7.17 5.75 -11.35
N GLY A 47 -8.44 6.10 -11.59
CA GLY A 47 -9.13 7.12 -10.80
C GLY A 47 -9.25 6.75 -9.32
N MET A 48 -9.55 5.48 -9.02
CA MET A 48 -9.59 4.96 -7.66
C MET A 48 -8.20 4.97 -7.00
N GLU A 49 -7.15 4.61 -7.74
CA GLU A 49 -5.77 4.63 -7.24
C GLU A 49 -5.33 6.06 -6.90
N LEU A 50 -5.64 7.03 -7.77
CA LEU A 50 -5.34 8.44 -7.54
C LEU A 50 -6.12 8.99 -6.34
N GLY A 51 -7.43 8.73 -6.27
CA GLY A 51 -8.25 9.15 -5.13
C GLY A 51 -7.78 8.52 -3.81
N ALA A 52 -7.43 7.23 -3.81
CA ALA A 52 -6.88 6.57 -2.63
C ALA A 52 -5.51 7.14 -2.25
N LYS A 53 -4.63 7.46 -3.21
CA LYS A 53 -3.35 8.10 -2.93
C LYS A 53 -3.54 9.47 -2.29
N ASP A 54 -4.45 10.30 -2.83
CA ASP A 54 -4.71 11.64 -2.29
C ASP A 54 -5.32 11.56 -0.88
N GLU A 55 -6.31 10.70 -0.66
CA GLU A 55 -6.91 10.49 0.68
C GLU A 55 -5.92 9.91 1.69
N ILE A 56 -5.05 8.97 1.27
CA ILE A 56 -4.05 8.37 2.14
C ILE A 56 -2.96 9.38 2.50
N VAL A 57 -2.47 10.18 1.53
CA VAL A 57 -1.44 11.20 1.76
C VAL A 57 -1.92 12.27 2.74
N ASP A 58 -3.19 12.68 2.65
CA ASP A 58 -3.78 13.67 3.55
C ASP A 58 -4.37 13.07 4.85
N SER A 59 -4.33 11.75 5.00
CA SER A 59 -4.80 11.08 6.21
C SER A 59 -3.99 11.50 7.44
N ASN A 60 -4.69 11.57 8.59
CA ASN A 60 -4.03 11.78 9.89
C ASN A 60 -2.91 10.75 10.13
N PHE A 61 -3.07 9.53 9.64
CA PHE A 61 -2.10 8.45 9.77
C PHE A 61 -0.82 8.70 8.96
N ALA A 62 -0.93 9.09 7.69
CA ALA A 62 0.24 9.44 6.88
C ALA A 62 1.00 10.64 7.45
N ARG A 63 0.28 11.64 7.96
CA ARG A 63 0.91 12.76 8.69
C ARG A 63 1.69 12.27 9.91
N ILE A 64 1.14 11.32 10.67
CA ILE A 64 1.82 10.71 11.83
C ILE A 64 3.07 9.97 11.38
N ILE A 65 2.98 9.10 10.37
CA ILE A 65 4.13 8.38 9.78
C ILE A 65 5.23 9.37 9.39
N ARG A 66 4.88 10.44 8.65
CA ARG A 66 5.83 11.48 8.24
C ARG A 66 6.50 12.15 9.44
N ASN A 67 5.73 12.47 10.48
CA ASN A 67 6.28 13.10 11.68
C ASN A 67 7.23 12.17 12.44
N VAL A 68 6.89 10.87 12.56
CA VAL A 68 7.75 9.87 13.21
C VAL A 68 9.02 9.67 12.40
N ARG A 69 8.90 9.51 11.07
CA ARG A 69 10.05 9.41 10.16
C ARG A 69 10.99 10.60 10.33
N ASN A 70 10.46 11.82 10.32
CA ASN A 70 11.25 13.04 10.51
C ASN A 70 11.89 13.11 11.91
N ALA A 71 11.23 12.59 12.95
CA ALA A 71 11.81 12.52 14.29
C ALA A 71 12.98 11.54 14.37
N ILE A 72 12.89 10.40 13.68
CA ILE A 72 13.97 9.41 13.59
C ILE A 72 15.14 9.97 12.77
N ALA A 73 14.86 10.62 11.63
CA ALA A 73 15.89 11.22 10.77
C ALA A 73 16.74 12.28 11.48
N LYS A 74 16.19 12.97 12.50
CA LYS A 74 16.96 13.91 13.34
C LYS A 74 18.07 13.23 14.16
N GLY A 75 17.95 11.93 14.43
CA GLY A 75 18.99 11.15 15.11
C GLY A 75 20.20 10.84 14.23
N ARG A 76 20.09 11.02 12.90
CA ARG A 76 21.13 10.69 11.90
C ARG A 76 21.68 9.26 12.12
N GLU A 77 22.98 9.04 11.90
CA GLU A 77 23.69 7.76 12.07
C GLU A 77 23.57 7.17 13.48
N ARG A 78 23.52 8.03 14.52
CA ARG A 78 23.33 7.56 15.90
C ARG A 78 21.96 6.91 16.08
N GLY A 79 20.97 7.28 15.28
CA GLY A 79 19.59 6.83 15.46
C GLY A 79 18.94 7.36 16.73
N VAL A 80 17.69 6.95 16.93
CA VAL A 80 16.85 7.38 18.06
C VAL A 80 16.23 6.16 18.73
N THR A 81 16.32 6.08 20.04
CA THR A 81 15.71 4.98 20.81
C THR A 81 14.20 5.18 20.96
N ALA A 82 13.46 4.09 21.19
CA ALA A 82 12.02 4.15 21.49
C ALA A 82 11.72 5.11 22.67
N ARG A 83 12.59 5.13 23.68
CA ARG A 83 12.45 6.00 24.86
C ARG A 83 12.60 7.48 24.52
N GLU A 84 13.53 7.82 23.62
CA GLU A 84 13.71 9.19 23.14
C GLU A 84 12.53 9.63 22.29
N LEU A 85 12.03 8.77 21.39
CA LEU A 85 10.82 9.03 20.61
C LEU A 85 9.60 9.27 21.51
N LYS A 86 9.40 8.43 22.54
CA LYS A 86 8.31 8.58 23.53
C LYS A 86 8.31 9.93 24.26
N ARG A 87 9.45 10.61 24.36
CA ARG A 87 9.56 11.96 24.99
C ARG A 87 9.20 13.11 24.05
N THR A 88 9.16 12.87 22.74
CA THR A 88 8.82 13.89 21.75
C THR A 88 7.30 14.00 21.55
N LYS A 89 6.85 14.98 20.75
CA LYS A 89 5.42 15.14 20.42
C LYS A 89 4.84 13.90 19.72
N VAL A 90 5.61 13.20 18.88
CA VAL A 90 5.14 11.98 18.22
C VAL A 90 4.95 10.83 19.21
N GLY A 91 5.80 10.76 20.24
CA GLY A 91 5.70 9.74 21.29
C GLY A 91 4.49 9.82 22.20
N LYS A 92 3.71 10.91 22.15
CA LYS A 92 2.50 11.11 22.97
C LYS A 92 1.24 10.49 22.37
N MET A 93 1.34 9.84 21.20
CA MET A 93 0.23 9.11 20.60
C MET A 93 -0.12 7.83 21.40
N PRO A 94 -1.31 7.23 21.19
CA PRO A 94 -1.65 5.95 21.80
C PRO A 94 -0.61 4.87 21.51
N GLU A 95 -0.31 4.02 22.50
CA GLU A 95 0.79 3.05 22.39
C GLU A 95 0.58 2.05 21.24
N ARG A 96 -0.67 1.65 20.99
CA ARG A 96 -1.02 0.78 19.87
C ARG A 96 -0.64 1.42 18.52
N ASP A 97 -1.06 2.66 18.29
CA ASP A 97 -0.77 3.38 17.05
C ASP A 97 0.73 3.60 16.87
N PHE A 98 1.44 3.87 17.97
CA PHE A 98 2.90 4.01 17.93
C PHE A 98 3.57 2.70 17.47
N ILE A 99 3.16 1.56 18.03
CA ILE A 99 3.70 0.25 17.65
C ILE A 99 3.39 -0.04 16.17
N ASP A 100 2.15 0.20 15.72
CA ASP A 100 1.74 -0.05 14.33
C ASP A 100 2.51 0.84 13.34
N VAL A 101 2.72 2.11 13.66
CA VAL A 101 3.53 3.03 12.83
C VAL A 101 4.99 2.58 12.78
N MET A 102 5.58 2.23 13.91
CA MET A 102 6.97 1.78 13.96
C MET A 102 7.16 0.46 13.20
N LYS A 103 6.21 -0.48 13.32
CA LYS A 103 6.21 -1.73 12.57
C LYS A 103 6.16 -1.47 11.06
N ASN A 104 5.24 -0.63 10.61
CA ASN A 104 5.14 -0.25 9.20
C ASN A 104 6.42 0.38 8.66
N LEU A 105 7.06 1.27 9.43
CA LEU A 105 8.31 1.93 9.03
C LEU A 105 9.50 0.96 8.91
N VAL A 106 9.51 -0.11 9.71
CA VAL A 106 10.52 -1.16 9.65
C VAL A 106 10.23 -2.11 8.48
N GLU A 107 8.98 -2.53 8.31
CA GLU A 107 8.55 -3.40 7.21
C GLU A 107 8.70 -2.74 5.84
N SER A 108 8.51 -1.42 5.74
CA SER A 108 8.74 -0.66 4.51
C SER A 108 10.22 -0.47 4.16
N GLY A 109 11.14 -0.78 5.10
CA GLY A 109 12.57 -0.53 4.95
C GLY A 109 12.96 0.94 5.04
N ASP A 110 12.08 1.83 5.53
CA ASP A 110 12.44 3.23 5.75
C ASP A 110 13.27 3.43 7.02
N VAL A 111 13.12 2.54 7.99
CA VAL A 111 13.79 2.59 9.28
C VAL A 111 14.35 1.21 9.59
N HIS A 112 15.59 1.18 10.11
CA HIS A 112 16.20 -0.05 10.57
C HIS A 112 16.50 0.01 12.06
N LEU A 113 16.46 -1.15 12.70
CA LEU A 113 16.92 -1.33 14.07
C LEU A 113 18.42 -1.62 14.08
N ILE A 114 19.18 -0.79 14.79
CA ILE A 114 20.58 -1.04 15.13
C ILE A 114 20.75 -1.17 16.63
N LYS A 115 21.79 -1.92 17.05
CA LYS A 115 22.20 -1.97 18.44
C LYS A 115 23.26 -0.91 18.71
N ILE A 116 23.00 -0.05 19.69
CA ILE A 116 23.95 0.96 20.16
C ILE A 116 24.55 0.50 21.49
N PRO A 117 25.88 0.48 21.62
CA PRO A 117 26.53 0.19 22.89
C PRO A 117 26.23 1.32 23.88
N THR A 118 25.69 0.99 25.05
CA THR A 118 25.57 1.93 26.18
C THR A 118 26.20 1.36 27.44
N LYS A 119 26.53 2.22 28.42
CA LYS A 119 27.08 1.78 29.71
C LYS A 119 26.10 0.82 30.40
N GLY A 120 26.34 -0.48 30.26
CA GLY A 120 25.62 -1.57 30.92
C GLY A 120 24.93 -2.55 29.97
N ARG A 121 24.20 -2.09 28.96
CA ARG A 121 23.47 -2.96 28.01
C ARG A 121 23.31 -2.28 26.66
N ASP A 122 23.45 -3.04 25.59
CA ASP A 122 23.13 -2.55 24.25
C ASP A 122 21.66 -2.17 24.16
N ARG A 123 21.38 -1.08 23.46
CA ARG A 123 20.02 -0.60 23.24
C ARG A 123 19.69 -0.60 21.76
N ASP A 124 18.46 -0.97 21.48
CA ASP A 124 17.89 -0.86 20.16
C ASP A 124 17.57 0.60 19.83
N ALA A 125 18.03 1.04 18.67
CA ALA A 125 17.75 2.36 18.13
C ALA A 125 17.30 2.27 16.68
N TYR A 126 16.44 3.20 16.32
CA TYR A 126 15.88 3.34 14.99
C TYR A 126 16.75 4.31 14.18
N VAL A 127 17.24 3.87 13.03
CA VAL A 127 18.02 4.69 12.11
C VAL A 127 17.28 4.78 10.79
N TYR A 128 17.24 5.98 10.22
CA TYR A 128 16.61 6.20 8.92
C TYR A 128 17.50 5.66 7.80
N LYS A 129 16.89 5.03 6.78
CA LYS A 129 17.60 4.29 5.71
C LYS A 129 18.77 5.05 5.08
N ASP A 130 18.62 6.35 4.89
CA ASP A 130 19.64 7.20 4.25
C ASP A 130 20.96 7.25 5.04
N PHE A 131 20.93 7.01 6.35
CA PHE A 131 22.13 7.05 7.22
C PHE A 131 22.79 5.69 7.44
N ILE A 132 22.30 4.63 6.78
CA ILE A 132 22.85 3.28 6.93
C ILE A 132 23.86 2.97 5.83
N GLU A 133 23.73 3.60 4.66
CA GLU A 133 24.69 3.45 3.57
C GLU A 133 26.05 4.09 3.91
N GLU A 134 26.09 5.13 4.75
CA GLU A 134 27.34 5.75 5.22
C GLU A 134 28.16 4.87 6.18
N VAL A 135 27.55 3.84 6.79
CA VAL A 135 28.21 2.95 7.78
C VAL A 135 28.89 1.74 7.12
N LYS A 136 28.75 1.55 5.80
CA LYS A 136 29.36 0.41 5.07
C LYS A 136 30.67 0.73 4.32
N THR A 137 31.27 1.89 4.57
CA THR A 137 32.60 2.27 4.04
C THR A 137 33.64 2.26 5.15
#